data_AF-A0A7C2E7Q8-F1
#
_entry.id   AF-A0A7C2E7Q8-F1
#
_cell.length_a   1.000
_cell.length_b   1.000
_cell.length_c   1.000
_cell.angle_alpha   90.00
_cell.angle_beta   90.00
_cell.angle_gamma   90.00
#
_symmetry.space_group_name_H-M   'P 1'
#
loop_
_entity.id
_entity.type
_entity.pdbx_description
1 polymer ?
#
loop_
_entity_poly.entity_id
_entity_poly.type
_entity_poly.pdbx_seq_one_letter_code
_entity_poly.pdbx_strand_id
1 'polypeptide(L)'
;MSNPFTLRRDFMQRFDMSLPATPQFDAAALAMWHTMLQEEWLEFSVALQDYQHIQQAEPAEQTRLRAELAAEGVDVLNVLLGLLLSQGLPVEKMFDAIHAANLAKCVDGKVARRADGKILKPAGWQPADKEGVIRQHGG
;
A
#
# COMPACT_ATOMS: atom_id res chain seq x y z
N MET A 1 0.94 -3.85 18.71
CA MET A 1 0.77 -4.23 17.28
C MET A 1 1.83 -3.48 16.49
N SER A 2 2.47 -4.13 15.53
CA SER A 2 3.50 -3.50 14.69
C SER A 2 2.86 -2.54 13.68
N ASN A 3 3.39 -1.33 13.54
CA ASN A 3 2.98 -0.35 12.53
C ASN A 3 3.91 -0.49 11.30
N PRO A 4 3.39 -0.86 10.10
CA PRO A 4 4.21 -1.04 8.91
C PRO A 4 4.95 0.23 8.49
N PHE A 5 4.37 1.42 8.71
CA PHE A 5 5.03 2.69 8.42
C PHE A 5 6.26 2.92 9.32
N THR A 6 6.15 2.59 10.60
CA THR A 6 7.26 2.70 11.57
C THR A 6 8.35 1.68 11.27
N LEU A 7 7.97 0.42 11.02
CA LEU A 7 8.92 -0.64 10.67
C LEU A 7 9.70 -0.31 9.40
N ARG A 8 9.01 0.22 8.37
CA ARG A 8 9.69 0.55 7.12
C ARG A 8 10.67 1.71 7.28
N ARG A 9 10.32 2.74 8.05
CA ARG A 9 11.25 3.83 8.39
C ARG A 9 12.47 3.32 9.14
N ASP A 10 12.29 2.47 10.15
CA ASP A 10 13.40 1.86 10.91
C ASP A 10 14.33 1.04 10.00
N PHE A 11 13.77 0.22 9.10
CA PHE A 11 14.57 -0.48 8.07
C PHE A 11 15.37 0.51 7.22
N MET A 12 14.72 1.51 6.62
CA MET A 12 15.39 2.46 5.74
C MET A 12 16.50 3.23 6.49
N GLN A 13 16.29 3.58 7.76
CA GLN A 13 17.30 4.21 8.60
C GLN A 13 18.51 3.30 8.84
N ARG A 14 18.29 2.02 9.15
CA ARG A 14 19.38 1.06 9.42
C ARG A 14 20.19 0.67 8.17
N PHE A 15 19.61 0.88 6.99
CA PHE A 15 20.22 0.57 5.69
C PHE A 15 20.72 1.84 4.99
N ASP A 16 20.85 2.96 5.71
CA ASP A 16 21.36 4.25 5.20
C ASP A 16 20.61 4.75 3.94
N MET A 17 19.31 4.46 3.85
CA MET A 17 18.45 4.89 2.75
C MET A 17 17.92 6.32 2.96
N SER A 18 17.67 7.04 1.85
CA SER A 18 17.11 8.39 1.88
C SER A 18 15.71 8.40 2.51
N LEU A 19 15.53 9.26 3.52
CA LEU A 19 14.27 9.50 4.24
C LEU A 19 14.06 11.00 4.45
N PRO A 20 13.65 11.75 3.42
CA PRO A 20 13.43 13.18 3.55
C PRO A 20 12.31 13.48 4.55
N ALA A 21 12.48 14.53 5.35
CA ALA A 21 11.48 14.93 6.35
C ALA A 21 10.25 15.62 5.75
N THR A 22 10.37 16.14 4.52
CA THR A 22 9.32 16.84 3.78
C THR A 22 9.27 16.34 2.34
N PRO A 23 8.11 16.45 1.65
CA PRO A 23 7.98 16.08 0.25
C PRO A 23 9.05 16.73 -0.62
N GLN A 24 9.76 15.92 -1.41
CA GLN A 24 10.70 16.40 -2.40
C GLN A 24 10.81 15.40 -3.55
N PHE A 25 11.24 15.89 -4.71
CA PHE A 25 11.50 15.03 -5.86
C PHE A 25 12.97 14.59 -5.86
N ASP A 26 13.19 13.30 -5.57
CA ASP A 26 14.49 12.66 -5.68
C ASP A 26 14.45 11.64 -6.83
N ALA A 27 14.97 12.05 -7.99
CA ALA A 27 14.93 11.26 -9.22
C ALA A 27 15.73 9.95 -9.11
N ALA A 28 16.85 9.96 -8.38
CA ALA A 28 17.71 8.78 -8.26
C ALA A 28 17.03 7.73 -7.36
N ALA A 29 16.52 8.16 -6.21
CA ALA A 29 15.74 7.27 -5.33
C ALA A 29 14.48 6.75 -6.03
N LEU A 30 13.75 7.62 -6.76
CA LEU A 30 12.54 7.22 -7.48
C LEU A 30 12.84 6.15 -8.53
N ALA A 31 13.91 6.30 -9.32
CA ALA A 31 14.28 5.32 -10.34
C ALA A 31 14.64 3.96 -9.71
N MET A 32 15.43 3.95 -8.64
CA MET A 32 15.79 2.73 -7.92
C MET A 32 14.55 2.01 -7.37
N TRP A 33 13.69 2.73 -6.64
CA TRP A 33 12.48 2.15 -6.05
C TRP A 33 11.46 1.71 -7.10
N HIS A 34 11.39 2.40 -8.24
CA HIS A 34 10.54 1.97 -9.35
C HIS A 34 10.98 0.61 -9.90
N THR A 35 12.30 0.39 -10.08
CA THR A 35 12.82 -0.93 -10.47
C THR A 35 12.47 -2.00 -9.45
N MET A 36 12.73 -1.76 -8.16
CA MET A 36 12.36 -2.71 -7.10
C MET A 36 10.86 -3.02 -7.10
N LEU A 37 10.00 -2.00 -7.24
CA LEU A 37 8.55 -2.21 -7.31
C LEU A 37 8.15 -3.04 -8.52
N GLN A 38 8.83 -2.92 -9.66
CA GLN A 38 8.56 -3.75 -10.84
C GLN A 38 8.97 -5.21 -10.62
N GLU A 39 10.10 -5.45 -9.96
CA GLU A 39 10.59 -6.79 -9.60
C GLU A 39 9.60 -7.49 -8.65
N GLU A 40 9.30 -6.88 -7.50
CA GLU A 40 8.36 -7.46 -6.51
C GLU A 40 6.95 -7.64 -7.08
N TRP A 41 6.51 -6.73 -7.96
CA TRP A 41 5.22 -6.88 -8.61
C TRP A 41 5.16 -8.09 -9.54
N LEU A 42 6.28 -8.41 -10.21
CA LEU A 42 6.36 -9.60 -11.06
C LEU A 42 6.31 -10.87 -10.21
N GLU A 43 7.07 -10.94 -9.11
CA GLU A 43 7.07 -12.07 -8.18
C GLU A 43 5.68 -12.29 -7.56
N PHE A 44 5.05 -11.22 -7.06
CA PHE A 44 3.67 -11.26 -6.59
C PHE A 44 2.68 -11.71 -7.66
N SER A 45 2.85 -11.27 -8.91
CA SER A 45 1.97 -11.68 -10.01
C SER A 45 2.07 -13.18 -10.30
N VAL A 46 3.27 -13.77 -10.21
CA VAL A 46 3.48 -15.22 -10.33
C VAL A 46 2.82 -15.95 -9.16
N ALA A 47 3.08 -15.53 -7.91
CA ALA A 47 2.47 -16.14 -6.73
C ALA A 47 0.93 -16.07 -6.76
N LEU A 48 0.36 -14.96 -7.26
CA LEU A 48 -1.08 -14.80 -7.45
C LEU A 48 -1.63 -15.76 -8.51
N GLN A 49 -0.92 -15.93 -9.63
CA GLN A 49 -1.32 -16.89 -10.66
C GLN A 49 -1.29 -18.33 -10.15
N ASP A 50 -0.27 -18.71 -9.39
CA ASP A 50 -0.17 -20.04 -8.79
C ASP A 50 -1.30 -20.26 -7.77
N TYR A 51 -1.59 -19.25 -6.93
CA TYR A 51 -2.64 -19.30 -5.92
C TYR A 51 -4.05 -19.55 -6.50
N GLN A 52 -4.32 -19.11 -7.74
CA GLN A 52 -5.62 -19.38 -8.39
C GLN A 52 -5.93 -20.86 -8.54
N HIS A 53 -4.91 -21.73 -8.51
CA HIS A 53 -5.04 -23.18 -8.62
C HIS A 53 -5.12 -23.89 -7.25
N ILE A 54 -5.17 -23.16 -6.13
CA ILE A 54 -5.09 -23.72 -4.78
C ILE A 54 -6.12 -24.83 -4.49
N GLN A 55 -7.31 -24.78 -5.09
CA GLN A 55 -8.35 -25.81 -4.89
C GLN A 55 -7.96 -27.19 -5.44
N GLN A 56 -7.00 -27.25 -6.37
CA GLN A 56 -6.51 -28.47 -6.99
C GLN A 56 -5.26 -29.02 -6.30
N ALA A 57 -4.69 -28.29 -5.34
CA ALA A 57 -3.45 -28.63 -4.67
C ALA A 57 -3.67 -29.51 -3.43
N GLU A 58 -2.73 -30.41 -3.17
CA GLU A 58 -2.68 -31.19 -1.93
C GLU A 58 -2.40 -30.30 -0.70
N PRO A 59 -2.76 -30.72 0.53
CA PRO A 59 -2.73 -29.84 1.71
C PRO A 59 -1.39 -29.15 2.01
N ALA A 60 -0.28 -29.84 1.81
CA ALA A 60 1.05 -29.26 1.99
C ALA A 60 1.31 -28.12 0.98
N GLU A 61 0.93 -28.34 -0.28
CA GLU A 61 1.09 -27.37 -1.35
C GLU A 61 0.15 -26.17 -1.17
N GLN A 62 -1.08 -26.38 -0.69
CA GLN A 62 -1.96 -25.25 -0.33
C GLN A 62 -1.35 -24.36 0.75
N THR A 63 -0.61 -24.95 1.70
CA THR A 63 0.08 -24.20 2.75
C THR A 63 1.21 -23.36 2.15
N ARG A 64 2.00 -23.95 1.23
CA ARG A 64 3.04 -23.24 0.48
C ARG A 64 2.46 -22.08 -0.32
N LEU A 65 1.44 -22.31 -1.15
CA LEU A 65 0.79 -21.28 -1.97
C LEU A 65 0.25 -20.11 -1.15
N ARG A 66 -0.31 -20.37 0.04
CA ARG A 66 -0.73 -19.30 0.97
C ARG A 66 0.45 -18.51 1.51
N ALA A 67 1.56 -19.19 1.82
CA ALA A 67 2.77 -18.56 2.32
C ALA A 67 3.39 -17.65 1.25
N GLU A 68 3.57 -18.15 0.03
CA GLU A 68 4.13 -17.35 -1.09
C GLU A 68 3.26 -16.13 -1.39
N LEU A 69 1.94 -16.30 -1.57
CA LEU A 69 1.05 -15.17 -1.85
C LEU A 69 1.13 -14.08 -0.75
N ALA A 70 1.25 -14.50 0.51
CA ALA A 70 1.36 -13.57 1.62
C ALA A 70 2.73 -12.89 1.67
N ALA A 71 3.82 -13.62 1.45
CA ALA A 71 5.18 -13.11 1.46
C ALA A 71 5.38 -12.06 0.35
N GLU A 72 5.13 -12.45 -0.90
CA GLU A 72 5.30 -11.55 -2.05
C GLU A 72 4.39 -10.31 -1.95
N GLY A 73 3.18 -10.48 -1.41
CA GLY A 73 2.28 -9.36 -1.16
C GLY A 73 2.83 -8.38 -0.11
N VAL A 74 3.53 -8.87 0.92
CA VAL A 74 4.21 -8.05 1.92
C VAL A 74 5.44 -7.37 1.33
N ASP A 75 6.16 -8.02 0.42
CA ASP A 75 7.32 -7.43 -0.24
C ASP A 75 6.92 -6.28 -1.17
N VAL A 76 5.83 -6.43 -1.94
CA VAL A 76 5.20 -5.31 -2.67
C VAL A 76 4.83 -4.15 -1.74
N LEU A 77 4.24 -4.43 -0.57
CA LEU A 77 3.94 -3.38 0.41
C LEU A 77 5.20 -2.67 0.90
N ASN A 78 6.27 -3.42 1.17
CA ASN A 78 7.54 -2.86 1.65
C ASN A 78 8.20 -1.94 0.62
N VAL A 79 8.28 -2.37 -0.65
CA VAL A 79 8.91 -1.55 -1.70
C VAL A 79 8.05 -0.34 -2.07
N LEU A 80 6.72 -0.48 -2.08
CA LEU A 80 5.83 0.66 -2.32
C LEU A 80 5.92 1.69 -1.20
N LEU A 81 5.94 1.25 0.07
CA LEU A 81 6.15 2.15 1.20
C LEU A 81 7.54 2.80 1.15
N GLY A 82 8.58 2.03 0.80
CA GLY A 82 9.94 2.53 0.63
C GLY A 82 10.03 3.63 -0.44
N LEU A 83 9.38 3.41 -1.59
CA LEU A 83 9.28 4.38 -2.67
C LEU A 83 8.69 5.69 -2.17
N LEU A 84 7.50 5.63 -1.56
CA LEU A 84 6.79 6.84 -1.12
C LEU A 84 7.56 7.60 -0.02
N LEU A 85 8.15 6.87 0.94
CA LEU A 85 8.96 7.46 2.01
C LEU A 85 10.25 8.09 1.48
N SER A 86 10.86 7.51 0.45
CA SER A 86 12.08 8.08 -0.17
C SER A 86 11.86 9.45 -0.81
N GLN A 87 10.60 9.77 -1.16
CA GLN A 87 10.20 11.07 -1.68
C GLN A 87 9.70 12.02 -0.58
N GLY A 88 9.87 11.66 0.70
CA GLY A 88 9.40 12.45 1.84
C GLY A 88 7.89 12.57 1.95
N LEU A 89 7.12 11.70 1.29
CA LEU A 89 5.67 11.80 1.30
C LEU A 89 5.09 11.42 2.68
N PRO A 90 4.07 12.12 3.18
CA PRO A 90 3.44 11.84 4.47
C PRO A 90 2.47 10.66 4.36
N VAL A 91 2.99 9.45 4.06
CA VAL A 91 2.22 8.25 3.72
C VAL A 91 1.18 7.90 4.78
N GLU A 92 1.56 7.96 6.05
CA GLU A 92 0.68 7.64 7.18
C GLU A 92 -0.50 8.62 7.27
N LYS A 93 -0.26 9.93 7.09
CA LYS A 93 -1.34 10.94 7.07
C LYS A 93 -2.22 10.83 5.83
N MET A 94 -1.63 10.49 4.69
CA MET A 94 -2.39 10.22 3.47
C MET A 94 -3.27 8.97 3.63
N PHE A 95 -2.74 7.93 4.29
CA PHE A 95 -3.50 6.72 4.62
C PHE A 95 -4.68 7.04 5.52
N ASP A 96 -4.47 7.79 6.61
CA ASP A 96 -5.53 8.21 7.53
C ASP A 96 -6.64 8.99 6.81
N ALA A 97 -6.27 9.96 5.98
CA ALA A 97 -7.22 10.79 5.23
C ALA A 97 -8.06 9.95 4.24
N ILE A 98 -7.41 9.05 3.50
CA ILE A 98 -8.10 8.15 2.56
C ILE A 98 -8.98 7.16 3.31
N HIS A 99 -8.52 6.63 4.44
CA HIS A 99 -9.27 5.70 5.27
C HIS A 99 -10.54 6.36 5.83
N ALA A 100 -10.43 7.57 6.37
CA ALA A 100 -11.58 8.35 6.84
C ALA A 100 -12.61 8.59 5.71
N ALA A 101 -12.15 8.98 4.51
CA ALA A 101 -13.03 9.16 3.36
C ALA A 101 -13.68 7.84 2.91
N ASN A 102 -13.00 6.70 3.04
CA ASN A 102 -13.57 5.40 2.74
C ASN A 102 -14.65 4.99 3.76
N LEU A 103 -14.41 5.20 5.05
CA LEU A 103 -15.39 4.93 6.11
C LEU A 103 -16.63 5.82 5.99
N ALA A 104 -16.46 7.08 5.56
CA ALA A 104 -17.56 8.00 5.30
C ALA A 104 -18.52 7.54 4.17
N LYS A 105 -18.18 6.47 3.42
CA LYS A 105 -19.12 5.84 2.48
C LYS A 105 -20.18 4.99 3.20
N CYS A 106 -19.95 4.64 4.46
CA CYS A 106 -20.91 3.97 5.31
C CYS A 106 -21.84 5.01 5.95
N VAL A 107 -23.14 4.88 5.69
CA VAL A 107 -24.18 5.73 6.26
C VAL A 107 -25.12 4.82 7.04
N ASP A 108 -25.30 5.11 8.33
CA ASP A 108 -26.14 4.31 9.25
C ASP A 108 -25.81 2.82 9.24
N GLY A 109 -24.52 2.48 9.22
CA GLY A 109 -24.03 1.10 9.21
C GLY A 109 -24.21 0.37 7.86
N LYS A 110 -24.65 1.07 6.81
CA LYS A 110 -24.91 0.49 5.48
C LYS A 110 -24.02 1.12 4.41
N VAL A 111 -23.63 0.28 3.45
CA VAL A 111 -22.90 0.70 2.25
C VAL A 111 -23.71 0.36 1.01
N ALA A 112 -23.84 1.31 0.08
CA ALA A 112 -24.39 1.03 -1.24
C ALA A 112 -23.33 0.32 -2.10
N ARG A 113 -23.73 -0.72 -2.83
CA ARG A 113 -22.83 -1.49 -3.69
C ARG A 113 -23.39 -1.58 -5.11
N ARG A 114 -22.48 -1.56 -6.09
CA ARG A 114 -22.77 -1.93 -7.48
C ARG A 114 -22.80 -3.46 -7.62
N ALA A 115 -23.35 -3.96 -8.74
CA ALA A 115 -23.45 -5.38 -9.04
C ALA A 115 -22.10 -6.14 -9.03
N ASP A 116 -20.99 -5.47 -9.30
CA ASP A 116 -19.63 -6.02 -9.23
C ASP A 116 -19.00 -5.96 -7.83
N GLY A 117 -19.77 -5.59 -6.81
CA GLY A 117 -19.33 -5.49 -5.42
C GLY A 117 -18.67 -4.16 -5.03
N LYS A 118 -18.44 -3.25 -6.00
CA LYS A 118 -17.83 -1.94 -5.74
C LYS A 118 -18.69 -1.09 -4.79
N ILE A 119 -18.08 -0.59 -3.71
CA ILE A 119 -18.74 0.34 -2.77
C ILE A 119 -18.91 1.70 -3.45
N LEU A 120 -20.15 2.20 -3.44
CA LEU A 120 -20.55 3.47 -4.00
C LEU A 120 -20.43 4.61 -2.97
N LYS A 121 -20.32 5.84 -3.47
CA LYS A 121 -20.30 7.04 -2.64
C LYS A 121 -21.74 7.47 -2.32
N PRO A 122 -22.08 7.77 -1.06
CA PRO A 122 -23.40 8.29 -0.71
C PRO A 122 -23.57 9.76 -1.15
N ALA A 123 -24.80 10.28 -1.07
CA ALA A 123 -25.07 11.69 -1.32
C ALA A 123 -24.31 12.59 -0.33
N GLY A 124 -23.74 13.69 -0.81
CA GLY A 124 -22.97 14.64 0.01
C GLY A 124 -21.56 14.19 0.41
N TRP A 125 -21.14 12.97 0.05
CA TRP A 125 -19.80 12.45 0.35
C TRP A 125 -18.69 13.35 -0.21
N GLN A 126 -17.65 13.58 0.59
CA GLN A 126 -16.47 14.35 0.20
C GLN A 126 -15.23 13.44 0.06
N PRO A 127 -14.38 13.68 -0.96
CA PRO A 127 -13.10 13.01 -1.05
C PRO A 127 -12.15 13.47 0.06
N ALA A 128 -11.14 12.64 0.34
CA ALA A 128 -10.01 13.05 1.18
C ALA A 128 -9.32 14.28 0.56
N ASP A 129 -8.99 15.28 1.38
CA ASP A 129 -8.20 16.44 0.97
C ASP A 129 -6.71 16.08 0.89
N LYS A 130 -6.34 15.42 -0.21
CA LYS A 130 -4.97 14.95 -0.46
C LYS A 130 -3.99 16.11 -0.56
N GLU A 131 -4.40 17.20 -1.19
CA GLU A 131 -3.56 18.39 -1.32
C GLU A 131 -3.34 19.07 0.04
N GLY A 132 -4.37 19.16 0.88
CA GLY A 132 -4.24 19.65 2.25
C GLY A 132 -3.24 18.82 3.07
N VAL A 133 -3.25 17.50 2.91
CA VAL A 133 -2.25 16.63 3.54
C VAL A 133 -0.84 16.99 3.09
N ILE A 134 -0.60 17.18 1.79
CA ILE A 134 0.73 17.56 1.27
C ILE A 134 1.14 18.94 1.78
N ARG A 135 0.26 19.95 1.67
CA ARG A 135 0.52 21.33 2.14
C ARG A 135 0.92 21.40 3.62
N GLN A 136 0.30 20.58 4.46
CA GLN A 136 0.61 20.53 5.90
C GLN A 136 1.98 19.91 6.23
N HIS A 137 2.62 19.24 5.27
CA HIS A 137 3.88 18.53 5.48
C HIS A 137 5.04 19.14 4.67
N GLY A 138 4.91 20.39 4.24
CA GLY A 138 5.99 21.13 3.58
C GLY A 138 6.09 20.90 2.06
N GLY A 139 4.99 20.48 1.43
CA GLY A 139 4.86 20.44 -0.04
C GLY A 139 3.88 21.47 -0.59
#